data_AF-A0A397ITA1-F1
#
_entry.id   AF-A0A397ITA1-F1
#
_cell.length_a   1.000
_cell.length_b   1.000
_cell.length_c   1.000
_cell.angle_alpha   90.00
_cell.angle_beta   90.00
_cell.angle_gamma   90.00
#
_symmetry.space_group_name_H-M   'P 1'
#
loop_
_entity.id
_entity.type
_entity.pdbx_description
1 polymer ?
#
loop_
_entity_poly.entity_id
_entity_poly.type
_entity_poly.pdbx_seq_one_letter_code
_entity_poly.pdbx_strand_id
1 'polypeptide(L)'
;MTSISLNPTTKYLDGDFGFKPKHENSFLNSKKMNSKGCNMAILQLSLMIFDFVMDILFVSKEGKAVEALYIPSIIFLTVPIGINTIGAFYIISKENKEGLFFDWFTQHEKVASVFTVLSSADIEILSTLHSHLAGFEFFHAPTSTKGKNRIFWISCLTVFVEDIPQMIIQLLYHNSVVTYDIIPLLALISSSLSLLINIIGRSFQAINLYRHGTLEYDATEHKIKIDTNY
;
A
#
# COMPACT_ATOMS: atom_id res chain seq x y z
N MET A 1 39.08 16.81 61.04
CA MET A 1 38.66 16.65 59.64
C MET A 1 38.49 15.17 59.37
N THR A 2 37.24 14.81 59.12
CA THR A 2 36.69 13.45 59.12
C THR A 2 36.64 12.92 57.69
N SER A 3 37.07 11.70 57.44
CA SER A 3 36.42 10.85 56.44
C SER A 3 36.60 9.39 56.86
N ILE A 4 35.49 8.76 57.23
CA ILE A 4 35.40 7.36 57.63
C ILE A 4 35.07 6.56 56.37
N SER A 5 35.91 5.57 56.07
CA SER A 5 35.58 4.50 55.13
C SER A 5 34.59 3.53 55.75
N LEU A 6 33.56 3.13 55.00
CA LEU A 6 32.76 1.94 55.29
C LEU A 6 32.52 1.17 53.98
N ASN A 7 33.09 -0.01 53.91
CA ASN A 7 32.65 -1.15 53.12
C ASN A 7 31.93 -2.12 54.10
N PRO A 8 31.22 -3.20 53.73
CA PRO A 8 30.52 -3.61 52.50
C PRO A 8 29.04 -4.06 52.79
N THR A 9 28.38 -4.67 51.79
CA THR A 9 27.24 -5.64 51.85
C THR A 9 25.81 -5.17 52.14
N THR A 10 24.99 -5.10 51.09
CA THR A 10 23.68 -5.79 50.94
C THR A 10 23.47 -6.02 49.42
N LYS A 11 23.62 -7.22 48.86
CA LYS A 11 22.76 -8.41 48.95
C LYS A 11 21.34 -8.13 48.42
N TYR A 12 21.13 -8.51 47.16
CA TYR A 12 19.93 -9.14 46.62
C TYR A 12 18.62 -8.85 47.37
N LEU A 13 17.91 -7.79 47.03
CA LEU A 13 16.45 -7.67 47.18
C LEU A 13 15.97 -6.50 46.30
N ASP A 14 15.74 -6.77 45.01
CA ASP A 14 14.63 -6.14 44.28
C ASP A 14 14.35 -6.92 42.98
N GLY A 15 13.98 -8.19 43.14
CA GLY A 15 13.03 -8.79 42.22
C GLY A 15 11.65 -8.44 42.75
N ASP A 16 10.96 -7.50 42.10
CA ASP A 16 9.48 -7.53 41.91
C ASP A 16 8.87 -6.27 41.28
N PHE A 17 9.65 -5.24 40.92
CA PHE A 17 9.15 -4.17 40.04
C PHE A 17 9.84 -4.23 38.67
N GLY A 18 9.26 -5.05 37.79
CA GLY A 18 9.66 -5.17 36.39
C GLY A 18 9.43 -3.87 35.61
N PHE A 19 10.36 -2.93 35.69
CA PHE A 19 10.44 -1.82 34.75
C PHE A 19 11.19 -2.29 33.50
N LYS A 20 10.47 -2.98 32.60
CA LYS A 20 10.98 -3.23 31.24
C LYS A 20 11.22 -1.87 30.56
N PRO A 21 12.41 -1.59 30.02
CA PRO A 21 12.71 -0.30 29.42
C PRO A 21 11.75 -0.01 28.26
N LYS A 22 11.12 1.16 28.29
CA LYS A 22 10.14 1.65 27.29
C LYS A 22 10.67 1.58 25.84
N HIS A 23 12.00 1.64 25.66
CA HIS A 23 12.68 1.46 24.37
C HIS A 23 12.62 0.04 23.82
N GLU A 24 12.67 -0.99 24.66
CA GLU A 24 12.64 -2.38 24.23
C GLU A 24 11.24 -2.79 23.78
N ASN A 25 10.21 -2.32 24.50
CA ASN A 25 8.82 -2.45 24.07
C ASN A 25 8.53 -1.68 22.77
N SER A 26 9.16 -0.51 22.57
CA SER A 26 9.06 0.28 21.33
C SER A 26 9.73 -0.43 20.15
N PHE A 27 10.92 -0.99 20.34
CA PHE A 27 11.66 -1.72 19.30
C PHE A 27 11.02 -3.07 18.94
N LEU A 28 10.50 -3.80 19.94
CA LEU A 28 9.75 -5.04 19.70
C LEU A 28 8.40 -4.75 19.05
N ASN A 29 7.71 -3.67 19.44
CA ASN A 29 6.50 -3.24 18.75
C ASN A 29 6.77 -2.77 17.32
N SER A 30 7.85 -2.02 17.07
CA SER A 30 8.20 -1.59 15.71
C SER A 30 8.56 -2.78 14.83
N LYS A 31 9.29 -3.78 15.35
CA LYS A 31 9.59 -5.03 14.63
C LYS A 31 8.33 -5.86 14.37
N LYS A 32 7.44 -5.99 15.35
CA LYS A 32 6.16 -6.71 15.21
C LYS A 32 5.24 -6.00 14.20
N MET A 33 5.18 -4.68 14.23
CA MET A 33 4.38 -3.87 13.31
C MET A 33 4.96 -3.86 11.90
N ASN A 34 6.29 -3.86 11.75
CA ASN A 34 6.98 -4.02 10.47
C ASN A 34 6.70 -5.41 9.86
N SER A 35 6.75 -6.49 10.66
CA SER A 35 6.38 -7.84 10.16
C SER A 35 4.91 -7.94 9.72
N LYS A 36 3.99 -7.25 10.42
CA LYS A 36 2.58 -7.17 10.02
C LYS A 36 2.39 -6.41 8.70
N GLY A 37 3.14 -5.31 8.52
CA GLY A 37 3.15 -4.54 7.27
C GLY A 37 3.67 -5.35 6.07
N CYS A 38 4.74 -6.13 6.27
CA CYS A 38 5.30 -7.00 5.23
C CYS A 38 4.31 -8.09 4.79
N ASN A 39 3.64 -8.75 5.73
CA ASN A 39 2.66 -9.80 5.41
C ASN A 39 1.43 -9.22 4.69
N MET A 40 1.01 -8.01 5.06
CA MET A 40 -0.09 -7.33 4.38
C MET A 40 0.27 -6.99 2.93
N ALA A 41 1.50 -6.55 2.66
CA ALA A 41 1.94 -6.25 1.31
C ALA A 41 1.95 -7.49 0.39
N ILE A 42 2.30 -8.68 0.92
CA ILE A 42 2.24 -9.95 0.16
C ILE A 42 0.80 -10.29 -0.19
N LEU A 43 -0.11 -10.19 0.77
CA LEU A 43 -1.53 -10.48 0.57
C LEU A 43 -2.13 -9.50 -0.45
N GLN A 44 -1.82 -8.21 -0.33
CA GLN A 44 -2.31 -7.18 -1.24
C GLN A 44 -1.79 -7.41 -2.66
N LEU A 45 -0.49 -7.67 -2.84
CA LEU A 45 0.08 -8.00 -4.15
C LEU A 45 -0.58 -9.23 -4.78
N SER A 46 -0.79 -10.27 -3.98
CA SER A 46 -1.42 -11.51 -4.46
C SER A 46 -2.86 -11.30 -4.88
N LEU A 47 -3.61 -10.48 -4.13
CA LEU A 47 -5.00 -10.17 -4.46
C LEU A 47 -5.10 -9.33 -5.72
N MET A 48 -4.28 -8.28 -5.89
CA MET A 48 -4.29 -7.45 -7.11
C MET A 48 -4.00 -8.28 -8.37
N ILE A 49 -3.04 -9.21 -8.29
CA ILE A 49 -2.75 -10.12 -9.41
C ILE A 49 -3.93 -11.06 -9.69
N PHE A 50 -4.53 -11.62 -8.63
CA PHE A 50 -5.68 -12.51 -8.77
C PHE A 50 -6.88 -11.80 -9.39
N ASP A 51 -7.18 -10.59 -8.93
CA ASP A 51 -8.27 -9.75 -9.41
C ASP A 51 -8.15 -9.46 -10.90
N PHE A 52 -6.97 -8.99 -11.31
CA PHE A 52 -6.66 -8.74 -12.71
C PHE A 52 -6.85 -9.97 -13.60
N VAL A 53 -6.39 -11.15 -13.13
CA VAL A 53 -6.59 -12.42 -13.85
C VAL A 53 -8.06 -12.77 -13.95
N MET A 54 -8.82 -12.59 -12.86
CA MET A 54 -10.25 -12.88 -12.85
C MET A 54 -11.05 -11.96 -13.77
N ASP A 55 -10.69 -10.68 -13.85
CA ASP A 55 -11.32 -9.73 -14.76
C ASP A 55 -11.05 -10.08 -16.23
N ILE A 56 -9.81 -10.42 -16.59
CA ILE A 56 -9.49 -10.91 -17.93
C ILE A 56 -10.32 -12.15 -18.27
N LEU A 57 -10.39 -13.12 -17.35
CA LEU A 57 -11.12 -14.36 -17.54
C LEU A 57 -12.63 -14.10 -17.71
N PHE A 58 -13.20 -13.23 -16.89
CA PHE A 58 -14.60 -12.82 -16.97
C PHE A 58 -14.90 -12.23 -18.35
N VAL A 59 -14.13 -11.24 -18.79
CA VAL A 59 -14.36 -10.61 -20.11
C VAL A 59 -14.16 -11.59 -21.26
N SER A 60 -13.14 -12.46 -21.17
CA SER A 60 -12.77 -13.38 -22.25
C SER A 60 -13.75 -14.55 -22.44
N LYS A 61 -14.28 -15.10 -21.33
CA LYS A 61 -15.12 -16.32 -21.37
C LYS A 61 -16.61 -16.02 -21.27
N GLU A 62 -16.97 -15.03 -20.47
CA GLU A 62 -18.35 -14.80 -20.05
C GLU A 62 -18.95 -13.57 -20.73
N GLY A 63 -18.11 -12.62 -21.15
CA GLY A 63 -18.55 -11.36 -21.72
C GLY A 63 -19.47 -11.50 -22.95
N LYS A 64 -19.41 -12.60 -23.70
CA LYS A 64 -20.28 -12.85 -24.86
C LYS A 64 -21.64 -13.45 -24.50
N ALA A 65 -21.83 -13.96 -23.28
CA ALA A 65 -23.11 -14.53 -22.86
C ALA A 65 -24.18 -13.44 -22.65
N VAL A 66 -23.77 -12.21 -22.33
CA VAL A 66 -24.63 -11.03 -22.23
C VAL A 66 -24.03 -9.91 -23.09
N GLU A 67 -24.41 -9.86 -24.37
CA GLU A 67 -23.82 -8.96 -25.37
C GLU A 67 -23.80 -7.49 -24.93
N ALA A 68 -24.85 -7.03 -24.23
CA ALA A 68 -24.96 -5.66 -23.73
C ALA A 68 -23.86 -5.28 -22.73
N LEU A 69 -23.30 -6.26 -22.00
CA LEU A 69 -22.25 -6.03 -21.00
C LEU A 69 -20.84 -6.20 -21.59
N TYR A 70 -20.70 -6.82 -22.76
CA TYR A 70 -19.38 -7.12 -23.34
C TYR A 70 -18.54 -5.86 -23.57
N ILE A 71 -19.09 -4.88 -24.29
CA ILE A 71 -18.37 -3.64 -24.65
C ILE A 71 -18.01 -2.84 -23.39
N PRO A 72 -18.94 -2.57 -22.45
CA PRO A 72 -18.59 -1.95 -21.17
C PRO A 72 -17.46 -2.68 -20.44
N SER A 73 -17.50 -4.03 -20.37
CA SER A 73 -16.48 -4.81 -19.68
C SER A 73 -15.08 -4.65 -20.31
N ILE A 74 -15.00 -4.61 -21.65
CA ILE A 74 -13.73 -4.35 -22.36
C ILE A 74 -13.21 -2.94 -22.05
N ILE A 75 -14.08 -1.93 -22.05
CA ILE A 75 -13.70 -0.55 -21.78
C ILE A 75 -13.15 -0.42 -20.35
N PHE A 76 -13.90 -0.93 -19.37
CA PHE A 76 -13.53 -0.85 -17.97
C PHE A 76 -12.36 -1.75 -17.58
N LEU A 77 -11.99 -2.74 -18.41
CA LEU A 77 -10.73 -3.46 -18.28
C LEU A 77 -9.55 -2.69 -18.92
N THR A 78 -9.72 -2.19 -20.15
CA THR A 78 -8.59 -1.67 -20.94
C THR A 78 -8.21 -0.23 -20.62
N VAL A 79 -9.16 0.63 -20.27
CA VAL A 79 -8.88 2.04 -19.92
C VAL A 79 -8.04 2.14 -18.64
N PRO A 80 -8.37 1.46 -17.54
CA PRO A 80 -7.54 1.48 -16.34
C PRO A 80 -6.14 0.92 -16.57
N ILE A 81 -6.01 -0.17 -17.34
CA ILE A 81 -4.69 -0.69 -17.75
C ILE A 81 -3.84 0.40 -18.41
N GLY A 82 -4.44 1.19 -19.30
CA GLY A 82 -3.77 2.32 -19.95
C GLY A 82 -3.34 3.40 -18.95
N ILE A 83 -4.24 3.82 -18.06
CA ILE A 83 -3.96 4.83 -17.01
C ILE A 83 -2.82 4.36 -16.10
N ASN A 84 -2.91 3.12 -15.62
CA ASN A 84 -1.95 2.49 -14.73
C ASN A 84 -0.57 2.35 -15.39
N THR A 85 -0.53 1.89 -16.65
CA THR A 85 0.73 1.76 -17.41
C THR A 85 1.40 3.12 -17.59
N ILE A 86 0.68 4.13 -18.07
CA ILE A 86 1.23 5.48 -18.28
C ILE A 86 1.69 6.06 -16.94
N GLY A 87 0.90 5.88 -15.88
CA GLY A 87 1.21 6.29 -14.52
C GLY A 87 2.50 5.68 -14.00
N ALA A 88 2.66 4.35 -14.17
CA ALA A 88 3.81 3.62 -13.70
C ALA A 88 5.11 4.08 -14.37
N PHE A 89 5.12 4.16 -15.70
CA PHE A 89 6.27 4.67 -16.46
C PHE A 89 6.59 6.12 -16.09
N TYR A 90 5.57 6.97 -15.91
CA TYR A 90 5.77 8.36 -15.51
C TYR A 90 6.39 8.47 -14.10
N ILE A 91 5.90 7.68 -13.14
CA ILE A 91 6.42 7.68 -11.77
C ILE A 91 7.88 7.23 -11.75
N ILE A 92 8.19 6.07 -12.34
CA ILE A 92 9.56 5.53 -12.37
C ILE A 92 10.51 6.49 -13.07
N SER A 93 10.10 7.07 -14.21
CA SER A 93 10.93 8.05 -14.94
C SER A 93 11.18 9.33 -14.14
N LYS A 94 10.25 9.73 -13.26
CA LYS A 94 10.42 10.89 -12.39
C LYS A 94 11.29 10.56 -11.18
N GLU A 95 11.09 9.39 -10.56
CA GLU A 95 11.89 8.94 -9.42
C GLU A 95 13.34 8.70 -9.82
N ASN A 96 13.61 8.19 -11.03
CA ASN A 96 14.97 8.03 -11.58
C ASN A 96 15.75 9.35 -11.77
N LYS A 97 15.12 10.52 -11.56
CA LYS A 97 15.83 11.81 -11.53
C LYS A 97 16.40 12.13 -10.15
N GLU A 98 15.97 11.43 -9.11
CA GLU A 98 16.48 11.54 -7.75
C GLU A 98 17.67 10.59 -7.57
N GLY A 99 18.81 11.09 -7.09
CA GLY A 99 20.06 10.33 -7.03
C GLY A 99 19.95 9.00 -6.27
N LEU A 100 19.30 9.01 -5.10
CA LEU A 100 19.14 7.81 -4.27
C LEU A 100 18.27 6.73 -4.93
N PHE A 101 17.19 7.12 -5.59
CA PHE A 101 16.32 6.18 -6.29
C PHE A 101 17.01 5.64 -7.55
N PHE A 102 17.74 6.49 -8.27
CA PHE A 102 18.52 6.08 -9.42
C PHE A 102 19.60 5.04 -9.04
N ASP A 103 20.34 5.27 -7.95
CA ASP A 103 21.34 4.33 -7.46
C ASP A 103 20.70 2.97 -7.11
N TRP A 104 19.57 2.97 -6.42
CA TRP A 104 18.80 1.74 -6.14
C TRP A 104 18.27 1.08 -7.44
N PHE A 105 17.77 1.87 -8.39
CA PHE A 105 17.23 1.39 -9.66
C PHE A 105 18.30 0.69 -10.49
N THR A 106 19.52 1.24 -10.57
CA THR A 106 20.63 0.62 -11.31
C THR A 106 21.06 -0.72 -10.71
N GLN A 107 20.95 -0.89 -9.38
CA GLN A 107 21.25 -2.14 -8.69
C GLN A 107 20.13 -3.20 -8.87
N HIS A 108 18.88 -2.76 -9.03
CA HIS A 108 17.70 -3.64 -9.03
C HIS A 108 16.81 -3.46 -10.28
N GLU A 109 17.40 -3.08 -11.42
CA GLU A 109 16.71 -2.68 -12.65
C GLU A 109 15.65 -3.70 -13.11
N LYS A 110 15.97 -4.99 -13.04
CA LYS A 110 15.05 -6.08 -13.42
C LYS A 110 13.80 -6.10 -12.54
N VAL A 111 13.96 -5.94 -11.23
CA VAL A 111 12.84 -5.89 -10.28
C VAL A 111 12.00 -4.65 -10.56
N ALA A 112 12.62 -3.48 -10.67
CA ALA A 112 11.92 -2.24 -10.98
C ALA A 112 11.12 -2.35 -12.29
N SER A 113 11.72 -2.92 -13.34
CA SER A 113 11.07 -3.10 -14.64
C SER A 113 9.88 -4.07 -14.58
N VAL A 114 10.04 -5.22 -13.91
CA VAL A 114 8.95 -6.19 -13.73
C VAL A 114 7.79 -5.54 -12.98
N PHE A 115 8.05 -4.83 -11.88
CA PHE A 115 6.99 -4.17 -11.12
C PHE A 115 6.37 -3.00 -11.86
N THR A 116 7.12 -2.31 -12.73
CA THR A 116 6.56 -1.27 -13.60
C THR A 116 5.55 -1.84 -14.59
N VAL A 117 5.86 -2.99 -15.20
CA VAL A 117 4.95 -3.69 -16.13
C VAL A 117 3.79 -4.35 -15.39
N LEU A 118 4.04 -4.99 -14.25
CA LEU A 118 2.97 -5.56 -13.42
C LEU A 118 2.00 -4.49 -12.95
N SER A 119 2.50 -3.27 -12.70
CA SER A 119 1.65 -2.14 -12.35
C SER A 119 0.71 -1.68 -13.44
N SER A 120 0.79 -2.21 -14.66
CA SER A 120 -0.28 -2.09 -15.65
C SER A 120 -1.60 -2.68 -15.15
N ALA A 121 -1.56 -3.72 -14.30
CA ALA A 121 -2.75 -4.29 -13.68
C ALA A 121 -3.30 -3.35 -12.61
N ASP A 122 -2.47 -2.98 -11.63
CA ASP A 122 -2.82 -2.03 -10.58
C ASP A 122 -1.58 -1.19 -10.23
N ILE A 123 -1.73 0.14 -10.27
CA ILE A 123 -0.63 1.07 -9.96
C ILE A 123 -0.07 0.88 -8.54
N GLU A 124 -0.89 0.41 -7.59
CA GLU A 124 -0.51 0.16 -6.21
C GLU A 124 0.53 -0.97 -6.10
N ILE A 125 0.68 -1.81 -7.13
CA ILE A 125 1.78 -2.80 -7.21
C ILE A 125 3.16 -2.10 -7.10
N LEU A 126 3.31 -0.85 -7.57
CA LEU A 126 4.56 -0.08 -7.40
C LEU A 126 4.89 0.17 -5.92
N SER A 127 3.90 0.22 -5.03
CA SER A 127 4.13 0.38 -3.59
C SER A 127 4.92 -0.79 -3.02
N THR A 128 4.89 -1.95 -3.68
CA THR A 128 5.71 -3.12 -3.31
C THR A 128 7.21 -2.82 -3.36
N LEU A 129 7.66 -1.96 -4.29
CA LEU A 129 9.07 -1.61 -4.41
C LEU A 129 9.64 -0.96 -3.15
N HIS A 130 8.79 -0.34 -2.31
CA HIS A 130 9.20 0.30 -1.07
C HIS A 130 8.51 -0.27 0.18
N SER A 131 7.90 -1.47 0.09
CA SER A 131 7.11 -2.08 1.17
C SER A 131 7.91 -2.96 2.12
N HIS A 132 9.21 -3.18 1.86
CA HIS A 132 10.04 -4.15 2.59
C HIS A 132 9.51 -5.59 2.46
N LEU A 133 8.89 -5.93 1.32
CA LEU A 133 8.26 -7.23 1.09
C LEU A 133 9.21 -8.39 1.42
N ALA A 134 8.79 -9.25 2.35
CA ALA A 134 9.56 -10.38 2.87
C ALA A 134 10.98 -10.03 3.40
N GLY A 135 11.27 -8.75 3.66
CA GLY A 135 12.56 -8.27 4.14
C GLY A 135 13.66 -8.24 3.08
N PHE A 136 13.34 -8.39 1.79
CA PHE A 136 14.33 -8.35 0.72
C PHE A 136 14.77 -6.92 0.38
N GLU A 137 16.08 -6.74 0.17
CA GLU A 137 16.68 -5.44 -0.12
C GLU A 137 16.15 -4.78 -1.40
N PHE A 138 15.80 -5.59 -2.40
CA PHE A 138 15.19 -5.12 -3.64
C PHE A 138 13.73 -4.64 -3.47
N PHE A 139 13.16 -4.67 -2.27
CA PHE A 139 11.89 -4.03 -1.92
C PHE A 139 12.06 -2.88 -0.91
N HIS A 140 13.27 -2.32 -0.84
CA HIS A 140 13.63 -1.14 -0.05
C HIS A 140 13.91 0.09 -0.94
N ALA A 141 13.16 0.27 -2.03
CA ALA A 141 13.33 1.41 -2.92
C ALA A 141 13.12 2.74 -2.16
N PRO A 142 14.04 3.71 -2.26
CA PRO A 142 13.92 5.00 -1.60
C PRO A 142 12.97 5.92 -2.39
N THR A 143 11.70 5.50 -2.51
CA THR A 143 10.66 6.23 -3.25
C THR A 143 10.33 7.53 -2.53
N SER A 144 10.34 8.65 -3.26
CA SER A 144 10.04 9.97 -2.72
C SER A 144 8.59 10.09 -2.25
N THR A 145 8.32 11.03 -1.34
CA THR A 145 6.93 11.35 -0.91
C THR A 145 6.05 11.78 -2.09
N LYS A 146 6.63 12.45 -3.09
CA LYS A 146 5.90 12.85 -4.32
C LYS A 146 5.53 11.63 -5.15
N GLY A 147 6.42 10.65 -5.28
CA GLY A 147 6.17 9.37 -5.94
C GLY A 147 5.05 8.59 -5.27
N LYS A 148 5.14 8.43 -3.94
CA LYS A 148 4.09 7.77 -3.12
C LYS A 148 2.73 8.45 -3.26
N ASN A 149 2.70 9.78 -3.20
CA ASN A 149 1.46 10.54 -3.38
C ASN A 149 0.87 10.36 -4.79
N ARG A 150 1.71 10.26 -5.83
CA ARG A 150 1.22 9.97 -7.20
C ARG A 150 0.62 8.57 -7.29
N ILE A 151 1.29 7.56 -6.74
CA ILE A 151 0.76 6.18 -6.68
C ILE A 151 -0.62 6.21 -6.02
N PHE A 152 -0.72 6.85 -4.84
CA PHE A 152 -1.97 6.98 -4.11
C PHE A 152 -3.08 7.65 -4.92
N TRP A 153 -2.82 8.78 -5.61
CA TRP A 153 -3.84 9.48 -6.37
C TRP A 153 -4.27 8.74 -7.64
N ILE A 154 -3.35 8.06 -8.32
CA ILE A 154 -3.70 7.24 -9.50
C ILE A 154 -4.52 6.03 -9.04
N SER A 155 -4.11 5.37 -7.95
CA SER A 155 -4.86 4.30 -7.28
C SER A 155 -6.27 4.81 -6.92
N CYS A 156 -6.37 6.02 -6.35
CA CYS A 156 -7.64 6.68 -6.06
C CYS A 156 -8.55 6.80 -7.28
N LEU A 157 -7.99 7.26 -8.40
CA LEU A 157 -8.68 7.40 -9.67
C LEU A 157 -9.19 6.05 -10.19
N THR A 158 -8.38 4.98 -10.13
CA THR A 158 -8.78 3.67 -10.66
C THR A 158 -9.93 3.04 -9.91
N VAL A 159 -10.13 3.28 -8.61
CA VAL A 159 -11.36 2.80 -7.92
C VAL A 159 -12.65 3.27 -8.60
N PHE A 160 -12.67 4.52 -9.09
CA PHE A 160 -13.85 5.07 -9.74
C PHE A 160 -13.98 4.65 -11.20
N VAL A 161 -12.85 4.37 -11.85
CA VAL A 161 -12.79 4.05 -13.28
C VAL A 161 -12.79 2.53 -13.53
N GLU A 162 -12.43 1.71 -12.55
CA GLU A 162 -12.27 0.26 -12.65
C GLU A 162 -13.12 -0.45 -11.60
N ASP A 163 -12.73 -0.43 -10.31
CA ASP A 163 -13.29 -1.28 -9.26
C ASP A 163 -14.82 -1.16 -9.14
N ILE A 164 -15.34 0.07 -9.07
CA ILE A 164 -16.78 0.30 -8.93
C ILE A 164 -17.53 -0.12 -10.21
N PRO A 165 -17.20 0.38 -11.42
CA PRO A 165 -17.84 -0.08 -12.65
C PRO A 165 -17.75 -1.59 -12.88
N GLN A 166 -16.60 -2.20 -12.64
CA GLN A 166 -16.34 -3.62 -12.85
C GLN A 166 -17.20 -4.48 -11.92
N MET A 167 -17.27 -4.13 -10.63
CA MET A 167 -18.16 -4.79 -9.67
C MET A 167 -19.65 -4.66 -10.09
N ILE A 168 -20.08 -3.47 -10.55
CA ILE A 168 -21.45 -3.27 -11.04
C ILE A 168 -21.73 -4.18 -12.24
N ILE A 169 -20.81 -4.27 -13.20
CA ILE A 169 -20.96 -5.13 -14.37
C ILE A 169 -21.07 -6.60 -13.97
N GLN A 170 -20.24 -7.07 -13.05
CA GLN A 170 -20.27 -8.45 -12.56
C GLN A 170 -21.58 -8.77 -11.82
N LEU A 171 -22.12 -7.82 -11.03
CA LEU A 171 -23.44 -7.94 -10.40
C LEU A 171 -24.57 -8.02 -11.44
N LEU A 172 -24.53 -7.15 -12.46
CA LEU A 172 -25.52 -7.16 -13.53
C LEU A 172 -25.47 -8.46 -14.34
N TYR A 173 -24.26 -8.97 -14.63
CA TYR A 173 -24.08 -10.25 -15.29
C TYR A 173 -24.70 -11.38 -14.47
N HIS A 174 -24.39 -11.46 -13.18
CA HIS A 174 -24.91 -12.48 -12.27
C HIS A 174 -26.44 -12.48 -12.20
N ASN A 175 -27.07 -11.30 -12.28
CA ASN A 175 -28.53 -11.15 -12.31
C ASN A 175 -29.17 -11.48 -13.67
N SER A 176 -28.37 -11.49 -14.74
CA SER A 176 -28.85 -11.69 -16.12
C SER A 176 -28.75 -13.14 -16.60
N VAL A 177 -27.96 -13.97 -15.92
CA VAL A 177 -27.75 -15.38 -16.26
C VAL A 177 -28.56 -16.31 -15.34
N VAL A 178 -29.07 -17.41 -15.90
CA VAL A 178 -29.86 -18.41 -15.16
C VAL A 178 -28.96 -19.52 -14.59
N THR A 179 -27.79 -19.76 -15.20
CA THR A 179 -26.80 -20.74 -14.75
C THR A 179 -25.56 -20.03 -14.22
N TYR A 180 -25.09 -20.44 -13.04
CA TYR A 180 -23.95 -19.83 -12.38
C TYR A 180 -22.66 -20.57 -12.70
N ASP A 181 -21.77 -19.89 -13.43
CA ASP A 181 -20.40 -20.34 -13.63
C ASP A 181 -19.47 -19.88 -12.51
N ILE A 182 -18.41 -20.64 -12.28
CA ILE A 182 -17.46 -20.37 -11.19
C ILE A 182 -16.64 -19.09 -11.45
N ILE A 183 -16.41 -18.73 -12.71
CA ILE A 183 -15.56 -17.60 -13.09
C ILE A 183 -16.21 -16.26 -12.70
N PRO A 184 -17.47 -15.96 -13.08
CA PRO A 184 -18.17 -14.76 -12.60
C PRO A 184 -18.24 -14.66 -11.08
N LEU A 185 -18.43 -15.79 -10.38
CA LEU A 185 -18.50 -15.81 -8.93
C LEU A 185 -17.15 -15.43 -8.30
N LEU A 186 -16.06 -16.03 -8.75
CA LEU A 186 -14.72 -15.71 -8.26
C LEU A 186 -14.32 -14.27 -8.60
N ALA A 187 -14.69 -13.77 -9.77
CA ALA A 187 -14.44 -12.40 -10.19
C ALA A 187 -15.19 -11.40 -9.28
N LEU A 188 -16.47 -11.66 -8.98
CA LEU A 188 -17.27 -10.84 -8.08
C LEU A 188 -16.74 -10.84 -6.64
N ILE A 189 -16.30 -11.99 -6.12
CA ILE A 189 -15.69 -12.09 -4.79
C ILE A 189 -14.38 -11.30 -4.76
N SER A 190 -13.57 -11.44 -5.81
CA SER A 190 -12.28 -10.75 -5.92
C SER A 190 -12.45 -9.24 -5.94
N SER A 191 -13.29 -8.72 -6.83
CA SER A 191 -13.52 -7.28 -6.98
C SER A 191 -14.12 -6.66 -5.71
N SER A 192 -15.02 -7.39 -5.04
CA SER A 192 -15.57 -6.98 -3.74
C SER A 192 -14.48 -6.87 -2.67
N LEU A 193 -13.55 -7.83 -2.63
CA LEU A 193 -12.45 -7.83 -1.67
C LEU A 193 -11.42 -6.73 -1.99
N SER A 194 -11.05 -6.56 -3.26
CA SER A 194 -10.17 -5.48 -3.73
C SER A 194 -10.74 -4.11 -3.34
N LEU A 195 -12.01 -3.85 -3.64
CA LEU A 195 -12.68 -2.60 -3.30
C LEU A 195 -12.69 -2.35 -1.78
N LEU A 196 -12.98 -3.37 -0.98
CA LEU A 196 -12.94 -3.27 0.48
C LEU A 196 -11.54 -2.90 0.99
N ILE A 197 -10.49 -3.58 0.49
CA ILE A 197 -9.11 -3.29 0.88
C ILE A 197 -8.71 -1.87 0.46
N ASN A 198 -9.08 -1.46 -0.75
CA ASN A 198 -8.81 -0.11 -1.27
C ASN A 198 -9.49 0.97 -0.43
N ILE A 199 -10.76 0.78 -0.05
CA ILE A 199 -11.50 1.72 0.81
C ILE A 199 -10.87 1.81 2.20
N ILE A 200 -10.59 0.67 2.84
CA ILE A 200 -10.02 0.62 4.19
C ILE A 200 -8.60 1.21 4.19
N GLY A 201 -7.76 0.79 3.25
CA GLY A 201 -6.37 1.25 3.13
C GLY A 201 -6.28 2.75 2.92
N ARG A 202 -7.09 3.31 2.02
CA ARG A 202 -7.08 4.74 1.73
C ARG A 202 -7.69 5.59 2.84
N SER A 203 -8.72 5.08 3.50
CA SER A 203 -9.29 5.72 4.69
C SER A 203 -8.25 5.81 5.81
N PHE A 204 -7.49 4.73 6.05
CA PHE A 204 -6.40 4.74 7.02
C PHE A 204 -5.28 5.73 6.66
N GLN A 205 -4.87 5.77 5.39
CA GLN A 205 -3.87 6.72 4.91
C GLN A 205 -4.35 8.17 5.02
N ALA A 206 -5.59 8.48 4.67
CA ALA A 206 -6.18 9.81 4.78
C ALA A 206 -6.26 10.28 6.24
N ILE A 207 -6.67 9.39 7.16
CA ILE A 207 -6.70 9.68 8.60
C ILE A 207 -5.30 9.99 9.13
N ASN A 208 -4.30 9.20 8.74
CA ASN A 208 -2.91 9.44 9.16
C ASN A 208 -2.34 10.75 8.60
N LEU A 209 -2.69 11.10 7.36
CA LEU A 209 -2.30 12.37 6.75
C LEU A 209 -2.90 13.56 7.50
N TYR A 210 -4.20 13.48 7.84
CA TYR A 210 -4.89 14.50 8.62
C TYR A 210 -4.26 14.70 10.00
N ARG A 211 -3.91 13.59 10.68
CA ARG A 211 -3.23 13.61 11.98
C ARG A 211 -1.84 14.22 11.95
N HIS A 212 -1.05 13.92 10.92
CA HIS A 212 0.28 14.51 10.77
C HIS A 212 0.23 16.00 10.42
N GLY A 213 -0.74 16.41 9.57
CA GLY A 213 -0.96 17.82 9.25
C GLY A 213 -1.39 18.65 10.46
N THR A 214 -2.15 18.10 11.39
CA THR A 214 -2.51 18.78 12.64
C THR A 214 -1.29 18.97 13.56
N LEU A 215 -0.43 17.97 13.67
CA LEU A 215 0.79 18.05 14.50
C LEU A 215 1.82 19.04 13.95
N GLU A 216 1.97 19.12 12.62
CA GLU A 216 2.87 20.08 11.97
C GLU A 216 2.33 21.52 12.09
N TYR A 217 1.02 21.70 11.97
CA TYR A 217 0.35 22.98 12.22
C TYR A 217 0.58 23.45 13.67
N ASP A 218 0.33 22.59 14.66
CA ASP A 218 0.54 22.90 16.08
C ASP A 218 2.01 23.25 16.38
N ALA A 219 2.96 22.52 15.78
CA ALA A 219 4.39 22.79 15.97
C ALA A 219 4.82 24.13 15.33
N THR A 220 4.21 24.49 14.21
CA THR A 220 4.50 25.75 13.50
C THR A 220 3.86 26.95 14.22
N GLU A 221 2.63 26.80 14.72
CA GLU A 221 1.95 27.83 15.53
C GLU A 221 2.67 28.08 16.86
N HIS A 222 3.18 27.02 17.49
CA HIS A 222 3.98 27.14 18.72
C HIS A 222 5.33 27.84 18.46
N LYS A 223 5.99 27.56 17.32
CA LYS A 223 7.21 28.29 16.92
C LYS A 223 6.93 29.78 16.68
N ILE A 224 5.89 30.11 15.93
CA ILE A 224 5.51 31.50 15.64
C ILE A 224 5.22 32.27 16.93
N LYS A 225 4.51 31.67 17.90
CA LYS A 225 4.25 32.30 19.21
C LYS A 225 5.51 32.56 20.04
N ILE A 226 6.53 31.72 19.93
CA ILE A 226 7.82 31.94 20.62
C ILE A 226 8.57 33.10 19.96
N ASP A 227 8.58 33.17 18.63
CA ASP A 227 9.33 34.18 17.88
C ASP A 227 8.71 35.59 17.94
N THR A 228 7.40 35.70 18.20
CA THR A 228 6.71 37.00 18.38
C THR A 228 6.75 37.57 19.81
N ASN A 229 7.35 36.87 20.78
CA ASN A 229 7.46 37.30 22.18
C ASN A 229 8.85 37.87 22.55
N TYR A 230 9.63 38.32 21.54
CA TYR A 230 10.88 39.06 21.71
C TYR A 230 10.82 40.42 21.03
#